data_AF-A0A960JR84-F1
#
_entry.id   AF-A0A960JR84-F1
#
_cell.length_a   1.000
_cell.length_b   1.000
_cell.length_c   1.000
_cell.angle_alpha   90.00
_cell.angle_beta   90.00
_cell.angle_gamma   90.00
#
_symmetry.space_group_name_H-M   'P 1'
#
loop_
_entity.id
_entity.type
_entity.pdbx_description
1 polymer ?
#
loop_
_entity_poly.entity_id
_entity_poly.type
_entity_poly.pdbx_seq_one_letter_code
_entity_poly.pdbx_strand_id
1 'polypeptide(L)'
;MANATPRDTRAGFDLYRSAGGAITLDDLNDQLVEAGYGPVAQRTFTHYRHLIDAGYNRYISINRFDVARASVAYENASAMGRYRYSETNVGVRIVFAKSSRLFEAFGQATEIGDVGAVIEFDDRVVVEGLQALKPRAGDMVTIRYLEAGRTVGGRVIESDLKSSPAHVEIEYARLTSIADIGAGTPLPTEPIRFTIIGQEDEVQTLDLVGRRFYHFFELLEGVRALTNTAGSQRVEPVYAPPPVLDQLTIASPAVLLIQLATELVELIPWALAAGALPKAWQFPEKRKTWYEGTGQKKQNGLMDLEKELKQLELEERQQEAQLKQEMTDRLRAAFPESELTDDEIAQRVDDHVLPHLRALGRTGVTEIEAGDEAADVATSESESEDD
;
A
#
# COMPACT_ATOMS: atom_id res chain seq x y z
N MET A 1 -23.50 -14.35 -27.86
CA MET A 1 -22.44 -14.89 -26.98
C MET A 1 -22.82 -14.53 -25.56
N ALA A 2 -22.73 -15.48 -24.62
CA ALA A 2 -22.95 -15.16 -23.21
C ALA A 2 -21.86 -14.21 -22.73
N ASN A 3 -22.22 -13.22 -21.90
CA ASN A 3 -21.22 -12.37 -21.26
C ASN A 3 -20.38 -13.21 -20.29
N ALA A 4 -19.07 -12.97 -20.24
CA ALA A 4 -18.18 -13.57 -19.25
C ALA A 4 -18.75 -13.38 -17.83
N THR A 5 -18.78 -14.47 -17.05
CA THR A 5 -19.14 -14.45 -15.63
C THR A 5 -18.00 -13.87 -14.79
N PRO A 6 -18.24 -13.45 -13.53
CA PRO A 6 -17.16 -13.03 -12.63
C PRO A 6 -16.03 -14.06 -12.53
N ARG A 7 -16.39 -15.36 -12.49
CA ARG A 7 -15.45 -16.48 -12.52
C ARG A 7 -14.57 -16.46 -13.77
N ASP A 8 -15.17 -16.30 -14.95
CA ASP A 8 -14.42 -16.23 -16.22
C ASP A 8 -13.47 -15.03 -16.25
N THR A 9 -13.91 -13.89 -15.70
CA THR A 9 -13.08 -12.68 -15.67
C THR A 9 -11.91 -12.78 -14.68
N ARG A 10 -12.07 -13.49 -13.56
CA ARG A 10 -10.97 -13.77 -12.63
C ARG A 10 -9.94 -14.68 -13.28
N ALA A 11 -10.39 -15.83 -13.79
CA ALA A 11 -9.52 -16.79 -14.50
C ALA A 11 -8.77 -16.14 -15.68
N GLY A 12 -9.46 -15.27 -16.44
CA GLY A 12 -8.84 -14.56 -17.56
C GLY A 12 -7.76 -13.58 -17.11
N PHE A 13 -7.93 -12.92 -15.97
CA PHE A 13 -6.88 -12.07 -15.41
C PHE A 13 -5.67 -12.88 -14.93
N ASP A 14 -5.89 -14.02 -14.28
CA ASP A 14 -4.81 -14.87 -13.79
C ASP A 14 -3.94 -15.41 -14.94
N LEU A 15 -4.57 -15.83 -16.05
CA LEU A 15 -3.88 -16.22 -17.28
C LEU A 15 -3.10 -15.04 -17.89
N TYR A 16 -3.74 -13.87 -18.01
CA TYR A 16 -3.11 -12.67 -18.55
C TYR A 16 -1.88 -12.25 -17.74
N ARG A 17 -1.99 -12.26 -16.41
CA ARG A 17 -0.90 -11.96 -15.47
C ARG A 17 0.22 -12.98 -15.53
N SER A 18 -0.10 -14.27 -15.55
CA SER A 18 0.90 -15.35 -15.63
C SER A 18 1.71 -15.30 -16.92
N ALA A 19 1.12 -14.79 -18.00
CA ALA A 19 1.81 -14.52 -19.27
C ALA A 19 2.58 -13.17 -19.30
N GLY A 20 2.71 -12.48 -18.16
CA GLY A 20 3.39 -11.18 -18.08
C GLY A 20 2.70 -10.07 -18.88
N GLY A 21 1.39 -10.19 -19.15
CA GLY A 21 0.62 -9.23 -19.94
C GLY A 21 0.89 -9.25 -21.45
N ALA A 22 1.70 -10.20 -21.95
CA ALA A 22 2.10 -10.29 -23.36
C ALA A 22 1.19 -11.17 -24.23
N ILE A 23 0.18 -11.83 -23.65
CA ILE A 23 -0.77 -12.69 -24.37
C ILE A 23 -1.79 -11.86 -25.17
N THR A 24 -2.18 -12.32 -26.36
CA THR A 24 -3.23 -11.66 -27.16
C THR A 24 -4.63 -12.03 -26.65
N LEU A 25 -5.66 -11.27 -27.06
CA LEU A 25 -7.04 -11.59 -26.69
C LEU A 25 -7.49 -12.95 -27.25
N ASP A 26 -7.11 -13.28 -28.48
CA ASP A 26 -7.51 -14.52 -29.13
C ASP A 26 -6.87 -15.71 -28.40
N ASP A 27 -5.55 -15.65 -28.15
CA ASP A 27 -4.84 -16.69 -27.40
C ASP A 27 -5.38 -16.86 -25.96
N LEU A 28 -5.72 -15.75 -25.30
CA LEU A 28 -6.32 -15.77 -23.96
C LEU A 28 -7.68 -16.47 -23.97
N ASN A 29 -8.53 -16.14 -24.95
CA ASN A 29 -9.86 -16.73 -25.07
C ASN A 29 -9.78 -18.22 -25.42
N ASP A 30 -8.83 -18.61 -26.26
CA ASP A 30 -8.58 -20.02 -26.59
C ASP A 30 -8.19 -20.81 -25.32
N GLN A 31 -7.27 -20.28 -24.50
CA GLN A 31 -6.89 -20.90 -23.23
C GLN A 31 -8.04 -20.94 -22.21
N LEU A 32 -8.85 -19.88 -22.13
CA LEU A 32 -10.04 -19.87 -21.27
C LEU A 32 -11.03 -20.96 -21.66
N VAL A 33 -11.33 -21.08 -22.95
CA VAL A 33 -12.25 -22.10 -23.47
C VAL A 33 -11.69 -23.50 -23.23
N GLU A 34 -10.39 -23.71 -23.46
CA GLU A 34 -9.72 -24.98 -23.15
C GLU A 34 -9.83 -25.35 -21.67
N ALA A 35 -9.70 -24.37 -20.77
CA ALA A 35 -9.86 -24.53 -19.33
C ALA A 35 -11.34 -24.57 -18.86
N GLY A 36 -12.31 -24.51 -19.77
CA GLY A 36 -13.74 -24.62 -19.46
C GLY A 36 -14.42 -23.32 -19.01
N TYR A 37 -13.78 -22.17 -19.24
CA TYR A 37 -14.30 -20.83 -18.97
C TYR A 37 -14.93 -20.19 -20.21
N GLY A 38 -15.76 -19.18 -19.99
CA GLY A 38 -16.31 -18.34 -21.07
C GLY A 38 -15.27 -17.35 -21.62
N PRO A 39 -15.31 -17.01 -22.93
CA PRO A 39 -14.43 -16.00 -23.51
C PRO A 39 -14.77 -14.61 -22.96
N VAL A 40 -13.75 -13.74 -22.91
CA VAL A 40 -13.84 -12.37 -22.41
C VAL A 40 -13.88 -11.36 -23.56
N ALA A 41 -14.54 -10.22 -23.30
CA ALA A 41 -14.65 -9.14 -24.28
C ALA A 41 -13.40 -8.24 -24.30
N GLN A 42 -13.19 -7.50 -25.40
CA GLN A 42 -12.10 -6.53 -25.55
C GLN A 42 -12.02 -5.51 -24.40
N ARG A 43 -13.17 -5.08 -23.86
CA ARG A 43 -13.22 -4.16 -22.71
C ARG A 43 -12.58 -4.79 -21.47
N THR A 44 -12.87 -6.05 -21.20
CA THR A 44 -12.31 -6.80 -20.06
C THR A 44 -10.82 -7.03 -20.25
N PHE A 45 -10.40 -7.39 -21.47
CA PHE A 45 -8.98 -7.54 -21.80
C PHE A 45 -8.19 -6.23 -21.60
N THR A 46 -8.73 -5.11 -22.07
CA THR A 46 -8.12 -3.78 -21.84
C THR A 46 -8.03 -3.46 -20.35
N HIS A 47 -9.04 -3.86 -19.58
CA HIS A 47 -9.06 -3.69 -18.13
C HIS A 47 -7.96 -4.51 -17.44
N TYR A 48 -7.66 -5.73 -17.89
CA TYR A 48 -6.55 -6.52 -17.32
C TYR A 48 -5.22 -5.79 -17.42
N ARG A 49 -4.94 -5.14 -18.55
CA ARG A 49 -3.75 -4.32 -18.71
C ARG A 49 -3.70 -3.18 -17.69
N HIS A 50 -4.81 -2.45 -17.52
CA HIS A 50 -4.87 -1.37 -16.52
C HIS A 50 -4.68 -1.87 -15.09
N LEU A 51 -5.13 -3.08 -14.77
CA LEU A 51 -4.90 -3.69 -13.46
C LEU A 51 -3.42 -4.01 -13.25
N ILE A 52 -2.74 -4.61 -14.23
CA ILE A 52 -1.29 -4.87 -14.15
C ILE A 52 -0.51 -3.57 -14.05
N ASP A 53 -0.81 -2.59 -14.91
CA ASP A 53 -0.15 -1.27 -14.90
C ASP A 53 -0.30 -0.55 -13.56
N ALA A 54 -1.40 -0.83 -12.83
CA ALA A 54 -1.67 -0.28 -11.51
C ALA A 54 -1.20 -1.18 -10.35
N GLY A 55 -0.44 -2.25 -10.64
CA GLY A 55 0.20 -3.12 -9.65
C GLY A 55 -0.70 -4.15 -8.99
N TYR A 56 -1.90 -4.41 -9.51
CA TYR A 56 -2.82 -5.39 -8.92
C TYR A 56 -2.34 -6.82 -9.20
N ASN A 57 -2.36 -7.65 -8.15
CA ASN A 57 -2.05 -9.07 -8.26
C ASN A 57 -3.29 -9.97 -8.40
N ARG A 58 -4.48 -9.38 -8.33
CA ARG A 58 -5.78 -10.07 -8.45
C ARG A 58 -6.76 -9.27 -9.29
N TYR A 59 -7.76 -9.96 -9.83
CA TYR A 59 -8.82 -9.29 -10.55
C TYR A 59 -9.72 -8.51 -9.59
N ILE A 60 -9.98 -7.24 -9.92
CA ILE A 60 -11.11 -6.49 -9.40
C ILE A 60 -11.98 -6.00 -10.55
N SER A 61 -13.29 -5.87 -10.31
CA SER A 61 -14.22 -5.44 -11.35
C SER A 61 -13.92 -4.00 -11.83
N ILE A 62 -14.26 -3.73 -13.09
CA ILE A 62 -14.06 -2.40 -13.72
C ILE A 62 -14.62 -1.27 -12.85
N ASN A 63 -15.84 -1.44 -12.34
CA ASN A 63 -16.48 -0.42 -11.50
C ASN A 63 -15.71 -0.20 -10.19
N ARG A 64 -15.17 -1.26 -9.57
CA ARG A 64 -14.35 -1.12 -8.36
C ARG A 64 -13.05 -0.39 -8.63
N PHE A 65 -12.40 -0.71 -9.75
CA PHE A 65 -11.19 -0.03 -10.18
C PHE A 65 -11.43 1.45 -10.49
N ASP A 66 -12.52 1.77 -11.20
CA ASP A 66 -12.91 3.15 -11.50
C ASP A 66 -13.19 3.94 -10.22
N VAL A 67 -13.90 3.34 -9.25
CA VAL A 67 -14.12 3.94 -7.92
C VAL A 67 -12.79 4.14 -7.19
N ALA A 68 -11.91 3.14 -7.17
CA ALA A 68 -10.62 3.23 -6.49
C ALA A 68 -9.75 4.37 -7.06
N ARG A 69 -9.79 4.58 -8.38
CA ARG A 69 -9.07 5.68 -9.04
C ARG A 69 -9.69 7.05 -8.80
N ALA A 70 -11.00 7.10 -8.54
CA ALA A 70 -11.73 8.34 -8.27
C ALA A 70 -11.77 8.72 -6.78
N SER A 71 -11.62 7.74 -5.88
CA SER A 71 -11.68 7.91 -4.43
C SER A 71 -10.36 8.44 -3.86
N VAL A 72 -10.44 9.14 -2.72
CA VAL A 72 -9.27 9.41 -1.88
C VAL A 72 -8.67 8.07 -1.41
N ALA A 73 -7.34 7.99 -1.30
CA ALA A 73 -6.54 6.77 -1.06
C ALA A 73 -6.93 5.88 0.14
N TYR A 74 -8.00 6.15 0.87
CA TYR A 74 -8.44 5.36 2.03
C TYR A 74 -9.94 5.03 2.05
N GLU A 75 -10.75 5.56 1.12
CA GLU A 75 -12.18 5.22 1.11
C GLU A 75 -12.44 3.80 0.61
N ASN A 76 -11.46 3.21 -0.11
CA ASN A 76 -11.56 1.89 -0.71
C ASN A 76 -10.22 1.14 -0.73
N ALA A 77 -9.64 0.89 0.45
CA ALA A 77 -8.34 0.25 0.60
C ALA A 77 -8.28 -1.16 -0.04
N SER A 78 -9.37 -1.93 0.00
CA SER A 78 -9.48 -3.25 -0.67
C SER A 78 -9.32 -3.21 -2.19
N ALA A 79 -9.46 -2.02 -2.77
CA ALA A 79 -9.28 -1.76 -4.18
C ALA A 79 -8.00 -0.97 -4.45
N MET A 80 -6.98 -1.01 -3.59
CA MET A 80 -5.66 -0.47 -3.91
C MET A 80 -4.69 -1.59 -4.28
N GLY A 81 -3.96 -1.44 -5.38
CA GLY A 81 -3.01 -2.45 -5.88
C GLY A 81 -1.84 -2.74 -4.92
N ARG A 82 -1.52 -1.81 -4.01
CA ARG A 82 -0.42 -2.00 -3.04
C ARG A 82 -0.70 -3.10 -2.00
N TYR A 83 -1.97 -3.34 -1.67
CA TYR A 83 -2.35 -4.37 -0.70
C TYR A 83 -2.55 -5.70 -1.42
N ARG A 84 -1.46 -6.48 -1.49
CA ARG A 84 -1.46 -7.78 -2.13
C ARG A 84 -2.24 -8.79 -1.29
N TYR A 85 -2.97 -9.66 -1.99
CA TYR A 85 -3.55 -10.86 -1.42
C TYR A 85 -2.61 -12.03 -1.68
N SER A 86 -2.39 -12.85 -0.65
CA SER A 86 -1.62 -14.08 -0.70
C SER A 86 -2.56 -15.28 -0.70
N GLU A 87 -2.27 -16.26 -1.55
CA GLU A 87 -2.95 -17.56 -1.51
C GLU A 87 -2.72 -18.23 -0.15
N THR A 88 -3.79 -18.82 0.38
CA THR A 88 -3.78 -19.41 1.71
C THR A 88 -4.84 -20.52 1.81
N ASN A 89 -4.85 -21.23 2.93
CA ASN A 89 -5.83 -22.27 3.22
C ASN A 89 -6.10 -22.29 4.72
N VAL A 90 -6.68 -21.20 5.21
CA VAL A 90 -6.93 -20.98 6.65
C VAL A 90 -8.42 -21.15 6.90
N GLY A 91 -8.77 -22.04 7.83
CA GLY A 91 -10.14 -22.27 8.23
C GLY A 91 -10.74 -21.02 8.86
N VAL A 92 -11.93 -20.64 8.41
CA VAL A 92 -12.64 -19.48 8.97
C VAL A 92 -14.04 -19.82 9.40
N ARG A 93 -14.44 -19.20 10.50
CA ARG A 93 -15.84 -19.07 10.90
C ARG A 93 -16.27 -17.64 10.64
N ILE A 94 -17.26 -17.44 9.78
CA ILE A 94 -17.81 -16.13 9.49
C ILE A 94 -19.23 -16.02 10.05
N VAL A 95 -19.53 -14.88 10.65
CA VAL A 95 -20.87 -14.50 11.10
C VAL A 95 -21.34 -13.33 10.25
N PHE A 96 -22.41 -13.55 9.48
CA PHE A 96 -23.09 -12.53 8.72
C PHE A 96 -24.18 -11.87 9.56
N ALA A 97 -24.09 -10.56 9.73
CA ALA A 97 -25.10 -9.77 10.41
C ALA A 97 -26.03 -9.12 9.39
N LYS A 98 -27.26 -9.64 9.27
CA LYS A 98 -28.25 -9.08 8.34
C LYS A 98 -29.60 -8.86 9.01
N SER A 99 -30.00 -7.59 9.07
CA SER A 99 -31.22 -7.15 9.74
C SER A 99 -31.24 -7.62 11.20
N SER A 100 -32.08 -8.61 11.54
CA SER A 100 -32.23 -9.17 12.89
C SER A 100 -31.76 -10.63 12.98
N ARG A 101 -31.00 -11.11 11.99
CA ARG A 101 -30.52 -12.49 11.91
C ARG A 101 -29.00 -12.51 11.90
N LEU A 102 -28.45 -13.42 12.69
CA LEU A 102 -27.07 -13.84 12.59
C LEU A 102 -27.05 -15.17 11.87
N PHE A 103 -26.23 -15.27 10.84
CA PHE A 103 -25.98 -16.52 10.13
C PHE A 103 -24.50 -16.86 10.26
N GLU A 104 -24.22 -18.03 10.82
CA GLU A 104 -22.86 -18.54 11.00
C GLU A 104 -22.56 -19.54 9.90
N ALA A 105 -21.40 -19.39 9.27
CA ALA A 105 -20.89 -20.28 8.24
C ALA A 105 -19.42 -20.61 8.51
N PHE A 106 -19.04 -21.81 8.14
CA PHE A 106 -17.65 -22.25 8.11
C PHE A 106 -17.21 -22.33 6.66
N GLY A 107 -15.99 -21.85 6.38
CA GLY A 107 -15.40 -21.83 5.06
C GLY A 107 -13.88 -21.82 5.14
N GLN A 108 -13.24 -21.62 4.00
CA GLN A 108 -11.79 -21.50 3.88
C GLN A 108 -11.44 -20.12 3.34
N ALA A 109 -10.56 -19.38 4.01
CA ALA A 109 -9.95 -18.21 3.41
C ALA A 109 -8.89 -18.70 2.42
N THR A 110 -9.19 -18.55 1.12
CA THR A 110 -8.29 -18.97 0.02
C THR A 110 -7.36 -17.86 -0.43
N GLU A 111 -7.71 -16.61 -0.13
CA GLU A 111 -6.81 -15.47 -0.25
C GLU A 111 -6.94 -14.56 0.97
N ILE A 112 -5.81 -14.05 1.46
CA ILE A 112 -5.76 -13.10 2.57
C ILE A 112 -4.81 -11.95 2.21
N GLY A 113 -5.24 -10.71 2.45
CA GLY A 113 -4.39 -9.52 2.40
C GLY A 113 -4.61 -8.63 3.63
N ASP A 114 -3.84 -7.55 3.77
CA ASP A 114 -3.96 -6.64 4.92
C ASP A 114 -5.33 -5.96 5.04
N VAL A 115 -6.05 -5.88 3.91
CA VAL A 115 -7.31 -5.15 3.75
C VAL A 115 -8.52 -6.07 3.68
N GLY A 116 -8.35 -7.38 3.59
CA GLY A 116 -9.48 -8.28 3.38
C GLY A 116 -9.11 -9.74 3.12
N ALA A 117 -10.13 -10.54 2.82
CA ALA A 117 -9.98 -11.95 2.48
C ALA A 117 -11.03 -12.39 1.45
N VAL A 118 -10.69 -13.41 0.67
CA VAL A 118 -11.63 -14.17 -0.16
C VAL A 118 -11.91 -15.49 0.55
N ILE A 119 -13.18 -15.75 0.80
CA ILE A 119 -13.63 -16.94 1.53
C ILE A 119 -14.44 -17.83 0.61
N GLU A 120 -14.05 -19.11 0.56
CA GLU A 120 -14.71 -20.17 -0.15
C GLU A 120 -15.60 -21.02 0.74
N PHE A 121 -16.76 -21.39 0.19
CA PHE A 121 -17.73 -22.27 0.80
C PHE A 121 -18.07 -23.40 -0.17
N ASP A 122 -17.76 -24.63 0.22
CA ASP A 122 -18.00 -25.86 -0.53
C ASP A 122 -19.15 -26.68 0.07
N ASP A 123 -19.41 -26.55 1.37
CA ASP A 123 -20.52 -27.20 2.06
C ASP A 123 -21.87 -26.75 1.49
N ARG A 124 -22.59 -27.70 0.89
CA ARG A 124 -23.89 -27.46 0.25
C ARG A 124 -24.92 -26.82 1.18
N VAL A 125 -24.96 -27.21 2.46
CA VAL A 125 -25.90 -26.65 3.45
C VAL A 125 -25.55 -25.20 3.74
N VAL A 126 -24.26 -24.89 3.85
CA VAL A 126 -23.78 -23.52 4.02
C VAL A 126 -24.13 -22.67 2.79
N VAL A 127 -23.87 -23.18 1.58
CA VAL A 127 -24.17 -22.47 0.32
C VAL A 127 -25.67 -22.22 0.17
N GLU A 128 -26.53 -23.21 0.43
CA GLU A 128 -27.99 -23.05 0.40
C GLU A 128 -28.45 -21.99 1.43
N GLY A 129 -27.87 -21.99 2.64
CA GLY A 129 -28.13 -20.99 3.67
C GLY A 129 -27.70 -19.58 3.26
N LEU A 130 -26.51 -19.44 2.65
CA LEU A 130 -26.03 -18.17 2.10
C LEU A 130 -26.89 -17.68 0.94
N GLN A 131 -27.36 -18.57 0.05
CA GLN A 131 -28.27 -18.24 -1.04
C GLN A 131 -29.64 -17.77 -0.53
N ALA A 132 -30.09 -18.27 0.62
CA ALA A 132 -31.30 -17.78 1.29
C ALA A 132 -31.07 -16.42 1.98
N LEU A 133 -29.93 -16.25 2.64
CA LEU A 133 -29.53 -15.00 3.31
C LEU A 133 -29.29 -13.85 2.31
N LYS A 134 -28.67 -14.17 1.17
CA LYS A 134 -28.21 -13.25 0.11
C LYS A 134 -27.35 -12.11 0.64
N PRO A 135 -26.14 -12.36 1.19
CA PRO A 135 -25.21 -11.29 1.55
C PRO A 135 -25.06 -10.28 0.41
N ARG A 136 -25.06 -9.00 0.73
CA ARG A 136 -24.89 -7.90 -0.23
C ARG A 136 -23.64 -7.11 0.09
N ALA A 137 -23.09 -6.43 -0.90
CA ALA A 137 -22.03 -5.47 -0.68
C ALA A 137 -22.44 -4.45 0.40
N GLY A 138 -21.56 -4.24 1.39
CA GLY A 138 -21.79 -3.42 2.57
C GLY A 138 -22.37 -4.14 3.79
N ASP A 139 -22.83 -5.40 3.67
CA ASP A 139 -23.30 -6.17 4.83
C ASP A 139 -22.13 -6.44 5.80
N MET A 140 -22.35 -6.22 7.09
CA MET A 140 -21.33 -6.39 8.12
C MET A 140 -21.09 -7.86 8.44
N VAL A 141 -19.83 -8.23 8.62
CA VAL A 141 -19.41 -9.58 8.99
C VAL A 141 -18.39 -9.57 10.12
N THR A 142 -18.30 -10.68 10.83
CA THR A 142 -17.22 -10.97 11.76
C THR A 142 -16.59 -12.29 11.37
N ILE A 143 -15.28 -12.29 11.12
CA ILE A 143 -14.51 -13.48 10.72
C ILE A 143 -13.65 -13.89 11.89
N ARG A 144 -13.67 -15.16 12.25
CA ARG A 144 -12.73 -15.79 13.17
C ARG A 144 -11.86 -16.75 12.39
N TYR A 145 -10.56 -16.47 12.35
CA TYR A 145 -9.53 -17.36 11.82
C TYR A 145 -9.27 -18.44 12.87
N LEU A 146 -9.52 -19.70 12.51
CA LEU A 146 -9.62 -20.79 13.48
C LEU A 146 -8.25 -21.16 14.06
N GLU A 147 -7.23 -21.16 13.22
CA GLU A 147 -5.85 -21.51 13.53
C GLU A 147 -5.19 -20.41 14.38
N ALA A 148 -5.36 -19.14 14.00
CA ALA A 148 -4.82 -18.01 14.73
C ALA A 148 -5.64 -17.63 15.98
N GLY A 149 -6.89 -18.09 16.07
CA GLY A 149 -7.84 -17.68 17.11
C GLY A 149 -8.23 -16.20 17.06
N ARG A 150 -7.82 -15.47 16.01
CA ARG A 150 -8.03 -14.03 15.84
C ARG A 150 -9.41 -13.76 15.24
N THR A 151 -10.05 -12.68 15.71
CA THR A 151 -11.34 -12.22 15.18
C THR A 151 -11.19 -10.84 14.54
N VAL A 152 -11.73 -10.69 13.33
CA VAL A 152 -11.65 -9.47 12.53
C VAL A 152 -13.06 -9.09 12.06
N GLY A 153 -13.42 -7.82 12.24
CA GLY A 153 -14.66 -7.26 11.70
C GLY A 153 -14.45 -6.77 10.27
N GLY A 154 -15.47 -6.88 9.42
CA GLY A 154 -15.40 -6.43 8.04
C GLY A 154 -16.76 -6.22 7.39
N ARG A 155 -16.73 -5.97 6.09
CA ARG A 155 -17.91 -5.81 5.24
C ARG A 155 -17.79 -6.67 3.98
N VAL A 156 -18.90 -7.22 3.54
CA VAL A 156 -18.97 -7.92 2.25
C VAL A 156 -18.70 -6.91 1.14
N ILE A 157 -17.82 -7.27 0.21
CA ILE A 157 -17.54 -6.49 -1.00
C ILE A 157 -18.22 -7.12 -2.20
N GLU A 158 -18.08 -8.44 -2.32
CA GLU A 158 -18.68 -9.19 -3.41
C GLU A 158 -19.12 -10.58 -2.90
N SER A 159 -20.18 -11.12 -3.50
CA SER A 159 -20.58 -12.51 -3.27
C SER A 159 -20.92 -13.17 -4.60
N ASP A 160 -20.28 -14.29 -4.87
CA ASP A 160 -20.64 -15.21 -5.95
C ASP A 160 -21.08 -16.53 -5.32
N LEU A 161 -22.39 -16.65 -5.10
CA LEU A 161 -22.99 -17.86 -4.52
C LEU A 161 -23.46 -18.86 -5.57
N LYS A 162 -23.23 -18.56 -6.86
CA LYS A 162 -23.61 -19.43 -7.98
C LYS A 162 -22.44 -20.24 -8.51
N SER A 163 -21.22 -19.75 -8.28
CA SER A 163 -20.01 -20.53 -8.51
C SER A 163 -19.96 -21.77 -7.60
N SER A 164 -19.15 -22.73 -8.00
CA SER A 164 -18.83 -23.92 -7.22
C SER A 164 -17.31 -24.06 -7.21
N PRO A 165 -16.62 -23.79 -6.10
CA PRO A 165 -17.16 -23.37 -4.79
C PRO A 165 -17.79 -21.97 -4.81
N ALA A 166 -18.62 -21.66 -3.81
CA ALA A 166 -19.19 -20.32 -3.63
C ALA A 166 -18.14 -19.40 -2.98
N HIS A 167 -18.05 -18.15 -3.41
CA HIS A 167 -17.06 -17.20 -2.89
C HIS A 167 -17.73 -15.96 -2.28
N VAL A 168 -17.15 -15.45 -1.20
CA VAL A 168 -17.47 -14.14 -0.63
C VAL A 168 -16.17 -13.39 -0.38
N GLU A 169 -16.06 -12.20 -0.96
CA GLU A 169 -14.95 -11.29 -0.71
C GLU A 169 -15.33 -10.32 0.41
N ILE A 170 -14.46 -10.18 1.39
CA ILE A 170 -14.62 -9.32 2.56
C ILE A 170 -13.51 -8.27 2.59
N GLU A 171 -13.85 -7.04 2.91
CA GLU A 171 -12.90 -5.99 3.32
C GLU A 171 -12.95 -5.83 4.84
N TYR A 172 -11.79 -5.79 5.48
CA TYR A 172 -11.70 -5.56 6.92
C TYR A 172 -12.04 -4.12 7.29
N ALA A 173 -12.54 -3.93 8.50
CA ALA A 173 -12.86 -2.60 9.03
C ALA A 173 -11.60 -1.74 9.29
N ARG A 174 -10.42 -2.38 9.39
CA ARG A 174 -9.11 -1.75 9.55
C ARG A 174 -8.04 -2.67 8.95
N LEU A 175 -6.88 -2.09 8.61
CA LEU A 175 -5.71 -2.88 8.24
C LEU A 175 -5.41 -3.91 9.32
N THR A 176 -5.21 -5.16 8.91
CA THR A 176 -4.95 -6.29 9.78
C THR A 176 -3.77 -7.05 9.21
N SER A 177 -2.71 -7.24 10.00
CA SER A 177 -1.53 -7.99 9.54
C SER A 177 -1.92 -9.40 9.09
N ILE A 178 -1.45 -9.81 7.91
CA ILE A 178 -1.61 -11.17 7.38
C ILE A 178 -1.04 -12.22 8.37
N ALA A 179 0.04 -11.88 9.06
CA ALA A 179 0.64 -12.75 10.07
C ALA A 179 -0.26 -12.94 11.31
N ASP A 180 -1.00 -11.91 11.73
CA ASP A 180 -1.90 -11.99 12.91
C ASP A 180 -3.09 -12.93 12.69
N ILE A 181 -3.39 -13.27 11.44
CA ILE A 181 -4.49 -14.14 11.03
C ILE A 181 -4.02 -15.51 10.54
N GLY A 182 -2.75 -15.84 10.80
CA GLY A 182 -2.22 -17.20 10.68
C GLY A 182 -1.51 -17.51 9.37
N ALA A 183 -1.24 -16.50 8.53
CA ALA A 183 -0.54 -16.65 7.26
C ALA A 183 0.87 -16.04 7.34
N GLY A 184 1.78 -16.69 8.08
CA GLY A 184 3.17 -16.28 8.25
C GLY A 184 3.50 -15.73 9.64
N THR A 185 4.72 -15.20 9.80
CA THR A 185 5.25 -14.70 11.07
C THR A 185 5.33 -13.17 11.06
N PRO A 186 4.88 -12.47 12.12
CA PRO A 186 4.99 -11.02 12.16
C PRO A 186 6.46 -10.62 12.40
N LEU A 187 6.92 -9.59 11.69
CA LEU A 187 8.18 -8.93 12.02
C LEU A 187 8.07 -8.22 13.38
N PRO A 188 9.17 -8.18 14.17
CA PRO A 188 9.16 -7.56 15.48
C PRO A 188 8.89 -6.06 15.35
N THR A 189 8.09 -5.52 16.26
CA THR A 189 7.77 -4.08 16.29
C THR A 189 8.33 -3.41 17.52
N GLU A 190 8.74 -2.16 17.36
CA GLU A 190 9.18 -1.30 18.45
C GLU A 190 8.59 0.12 18.32
N PRO A 191 8.47 0.87 19.44
CA PRO A 191 8.09 2.27 19.40
C PRO A 191 9.20 3.11 18.79
N ILE A 192 8.90 3.76 17.67
CA ILE A 192 9.83 4.65 16.97
C ILE A 192 9.32 6.08 17.06
N ARG A 193 10.18 6.97 17.51
CA ARG A 193 9.91 8.41 17.55
C ARG A 193 10.32 9.02 16.22
N PHE A 194 9.38 9.69 15.56
CA PHE A 194 9.62 10.48 14.38
C PHE A 194 9.44 11.96 14.66
N THR A 195 10.44 12.76 14.30
CA THR A 195 10.39 14.22 14.35
C THR A 195 10.31 14.75 12.92
N ILE A 196 9.22 15.43 12.56
CA ILE A 196 9.02 16.04 11.25
C ILE A 196 9.20 17.56 11.37
N ILE A 197 10.20 18.09 10.67
CA ILE A 197 10.60 19.51 10.72
C ILE A 197 10.26 20.18 9.39
N GLY A 198 9.67 21.38 9.42
CA GLY A 198 9.38 22.17 8.22
C GLY A 198 9.88 23.62 8.28
N GLN A 199 9.96 24.31 7.13
CA GLN A 199 10.58 25.64 7.03
C GLN A 199 9.75 26.83 7.56
N GLU A 200 8.43 26.71 7.63
CA GLU A 200 7.53 27.83 7.92
C GLU A 200 6.66 27.54 9.15
N ASP A 201 7.19 27.83 10.34
CA ASP A 201 6.48 27.62 11.61
C ASP A 201 5.40 28.67 11.88
N GLU A 202 5.49 29.83 11.22
CA GLU A 202 4.58 30.96 11.45
C GLU A 202 3.25 30.84 10.68
N VAL A 203 3.11 29.92 9.71
CA VAL A 203 1.91 29.75 8.87
C VAL A 203 1.54 28.26 8.68
N GLN A 204 1.58 27.47 9.74
CA GLN A 204 1.07 26.09 9.66
C GLN A 204 -0.47 26.09 9.61
N THR A 205 -1.03 25.87 8.42
CA THR A 205 -2.47 25.56 8.30
C THR A 205 -2.72 24.10 8.61
N LEU A 206 -3.91 23.78 9.15
CA LEU A 206 -4.33 22.39 9.40
C LEU A 206 -4.23 21.51 8.13
N ASP A 207 -4.48 22.10 6.95
CA ASP A 207 -4.35 21.41 5.66
C ASP A 207 -2.89 21.03 5.37
N LEU A 208 -1.95 21.95 5.57
CA LEU A 208 -0.53 21.67 5.37
C LEU A 208 -0.04 20.53 6.28
N VAL A 209 -0.42 20.59 7.55
CA VAL A 209 -0.06 19.56 8.53
C VAL A 209 -0.71 18.22 8.18
N GLY A 210 -1.98 18.22 7.77
CA GLY A 210 -2.69 17.03 7.29
C GLY A 210 -2.00 16.40 6.08
N ARG A 211 -1.54 17.20 5.11
CA ARG A 211 -0.79 16.70 3.94
C ARG A 211 0.57 16.11 4.31
N ARG A 212 1.28 16.72 5.26
CA ARG A 212 2.56 16.18 5.77
C ARG A 212 2.35 14.81 6.39
N PHE A 213 1.40 14.68 7.31
CA PHE A 213 1.10 13.38 7.92
C PHE A 213 0.60 12.36 6.90
N TYR A 214 -0.26 12.79 5.97
CA TYR A 214 -0.72 11.93 4.88
C TYR A 214 0.48 11.34 4.10
N HIS A 215 1.38 12.18 3.60
CA HIS A 215 2.51 11.68 2.80
C HIS A 215 3.53 10.92 3.65
N PHE A 216 3.65 11.22 4.94
CA PHE A 216 4.50 10.48 5.85
C PHE A 216 3.97 9.05 6.09
N PHE A 217 2.68 8.88 6.37
CA PHE A 217 2.10 7.55 6.52
C PHE A 217 2.09 6.76 5.20
N GLU A 218 1.86 7.44 4.08
CA GLU A 218 1.93 6.79 2.76
C GLU A 218 3.36 6.35 2.41
N LEU A 219 4.38 7.11 2.84
CA LEU A 219 5.78 6.70 2.74
C LEU A 219 6.02 5.41 3.55
N LEU A 220 5.60 5.36 4.82
CA LEU A 220 5.74 4.16 5.65
C LEU A 220 5.01 2.96 5.03
N GLU A 221 3.77 3.15 4.55
CA GLU A 221 3.01 2.10 3.88
C GLU A 221 3.66 1.63 2.57
N GLY A 222 4.27 2.54 1.81
CA GLY A 222 5.00 2.20 0.59
C GLY A 222 6.19 1.29 0.86
N VAL A 223 6.98 1.61 1.90
CA VAL A 223 8.09 0.75 2.34
C VAL A 223 7.55 -0.57 2.90
N ARG A 224 6.43 -0.54 3.63
CA ARG A 224 5.85 -1.75 4.24
C ARG A 224 5.37 -2.72 3.17
N ALA A 225 4.78 -2.22 2.09
CA ALA A 225 4.38 -3.02 0.93
C ALA A 225 5.59 -3.67 0.24
N LEU A 226 6.74 -2.98 0.17
CA LEU A 226 7.99 -3.53 -0.34
C LEU A 226 8.52 -4.65 0.58
N THR A 227 8.58 -4.39 1.89
CA THR A 227 8.98 -5.37 2.92
C THR A 227 8.10 -6.61 2.87
N ASN A 228 6.78 -6.45 2.83
CA ASN A 228 5.85 -7.58 2.76
C ASN A 228 5.97 -8.36 1.46
N THR A 229 6.24 -7.68 0.34
CA THR A 229 6.47 -8.39 -0.91
C THR A 229 7.74 -9.25 -0.83
N ALA A 230 8.85 -8.70 -0.34
CA ALA A 230 10.09 -9.45 -0.17
C ALA A 230 9.95 -10.58 0.87
N GLY A 231 9.30 -10.30 2.01
CA GLY A 231 9.08 -11.24 3.09
C GLY A 231 8.13 -12.39 2.71
N SER A 232 7.17 -12.16 1.80
CA SER A 232 6.23 -13.20 1.36
C SER A 232 6.87 -14.30 0.50
N GLN A 233 8.05 -14.06 -0.08
CA GLN A 233 8.74 -15.01 -0.95
C GLN A 233 9.64 -16.01 -0.20
N ARG A 234 9.72 -15.89 1.14
CA ARG A 234 10.51 -16.79 1.97
C ARG A 234 9.81 -18.15 2.14
N VAL A 235 10.59 -19.18 2.47
CA VAL A 235 10.05 -20.50 2.86
C VAL A 235 9.13 -20.38 4.08
N GLU A 236 9.50 -19.53 5.02
CA GLU A 236 8.66 -19.09 6.14
C GLU A 236 8.31 -17.61 5.93
N PRO A 237 7.13 -17.30 5.36
CA PRO A 237 6.74 -15.94 5.06
C PRO A 237 6.73 -15.05 6.30
N VAL A 238 7.29 -13.85 6.17
CA VAL A 238 7.26 -12.82 7.21
C VAL A 238 6.56 -11.56 6.74
N TYR A 239 5.86 -10.89 7.65
CA TYR A 239 5.08 -9.69 7.31
C TYR A 239 5.27 -8.59 8.36
N ALA A 240 5.53 -7.38 7.90
CA ALA A 240 5.48 -6.17 8.69
C ALA A 240 4.01 -5.81 9.00
N PRO A 241 3.63 -5.74 10.28
CA PRO A 241 2.28 -5.32 10.67
C PRO A 241 2.04 -3.85 10.30
N PRO A 242 0.77 -3.43 10.14
CA PRO A 242 0.42 -2.03 9.88
C PRO A 242 0.95 -1.11 11.00
N PRO A 243 1.45 0.10 10.67
CA PRO A 243 1.92 1.07 11.67
C PRO A 243 0.80 1.45 12.64
N VAL A 244 1.08 1.48 13.93
CA VAL A 244 0.13 1.93 14.96
C VAL A 244 0.63 3.24 15.57
N LEU A 245 -0.15 4.30 15.39
CA LEU A 245 0.15 5.61 15.97
C LEU A 245 -0.25 5.63 17.45
N ASP A 246 0.74 5.73 18.34
CA ASP A 246 0.54 5.79 19.79
C ASP A 246 0.41 7.24 20.28
N GLN A 247 1.25 8.14 19.76
CA GLN A 247 1.25 9.55 20.14
C GLN A 247 1.43 10.45 18.91
N LEU A 248 0.70 11.56 18.90
CA LEU A 248 0.82 12.61 17.88
C LEU A 248 0.87 13.98 18.54
N THR A 249 1.93 14.73 18.27
CA THR A 249 2.04 16.14 18.63
C THR A 249 1.96 16.98 17.37
N ILE A 250 0.93 17.82 17.30
CA ILE A 250 0.69 18.77 16.21
C ILE A 250 1.34 20.10 16.62
N ALA A 251 2.67 20.10 16.73
CA ALA A 251 3.49 21.27 16.98
C ALA A 251 4.54 21.37 15.87
N SER A 252 5.38 22.41 15.91
CA SER A 252 6.65 22.39 15.20
C SER A 252 7.79 22.30 16.20
N PRO A 253 8.63 21.26 16.14
CA PRO A 253 8.51 20.10 15.24
C PRO A 253 7.31 19.21 15.57
N ALA A 254 6.78 18.51 14.56
CA ALA A 254 5.72 17.53 14.77
C ALA A 254 6.35 16.21 15.22
N VAL A 255 5.83 15.64 16.30
CA VAL A 255 6.38 14.42 16.90
C VAL A 255 5.35 13.31 16.80
N LEU A 256 5.75 12.17 16.25
CA LEU A 256 4.94 10.96 16.19
C LEU A 256 5.65 9.83 16.94
N LEU A 257 4.91 9.08 17.75
CA LEU A 257 5.35 7.81 18.30
C LEU A 257 4.57 6.70 17.60
N ILE A 258 5.26 5.82 16.89
CA ILE A 258 4.62 4.81 16.04
C ILE A 258 5.21 3.44 16.38
N GLN A 259 4.35 2.46 16.68
CA GLN A 259 4.76 1.06 16.70
C GLN A 259 4.96 0.58 15.26
N LEU A 260 6.19 0.19 14.95
CA LEU A 260 6.61 -0.11 13.59
C LEU A 260 7.58 -1.28 13.57
N ALA A 261 7.62 -2.04 12.48
CA ALA A 261 8.64 -3.07 12.31
C ALA A 261 10.03 -2.43 12.21
N THR A 262 11.01 -2.94 12.98
CA THR A 262 12.39 -2.43 12.99
C THR A 262 12.99 -2.42 11.59
N GLU A 263 12.77 -3.49 10.83
CA GLU A 263 13.25 -3.62 9.46
C GLU A 263 12.69 -2.51 8.54
N LEU A 264 11.52 -1.95 8.83
CA LEU A 264 10.95 -0.85 8.06
C LEU A 264 11.76 0.44 8.23
N VAL A 265 12.17 0.74 9.47
CA VAL A 265 12.94 1.95 9.80
C VAL A 265 14.32 1.86 9.17
N GLU A 266 14.94 0.69 9.27
CA GLU A 266 16.26 0.44 8.70
C GLU A 266 16.26 0.52 7.18
N LEU A 267 15.17 0.12 6.51
CA LEU A 267 15.08 0.17 5.05
C LEU A 267 15.11 1.58 4.48
N ILE A 268 14.66 2.60 5.22
CA ILE A 268 14.70 3.99 4.74
C ILE A 268 16.05 4.60 5.11
N PRO A 269 16.91 4.94 4.14
CA PRO A 269 18.13 5.70 4.43
C PRO A 269 17.76 7.17 4.69
N TRP A 270 17.31 7.47 5.90
CA TRP A 270 16.77 8.78 6.31
C TRP A 270 17.68 9.96 5.94
N ALA A 271 19.01 9.79 6.01
CA ALA A 271 19.96 10.81 5.58
C ALA A 271 19.86 11.13 4.07
N LEU A 272 19.71 10.11 3.22
CA LEU A 272 19.52 10.31 1.77
C LEU A 272 18.12 10.86 1.47
N ALA A 273 17.10 10.38 2.19
CA ALA A 273 15.74 10.89 2.09
C ALA A 273 15.68 12.39 2.43
N ALA A 274 16.34 12.80 3.52
CA ALA A 274 16.50 14.20 3.91
C ALA A 274 17.22 15.02 2.83
N GLY A 275 18.21 14.45 2.13
CA GLY A 275 18.86 15.09 1.00
C GLY A 275 17.90 15.43 -0.17
N ALA A 276 16.87 14.61 -0.39
CA ALA A 276 15.89 14.77 -1.48
C ALA A 276 14.75 15.75 -1.12
N LEU A 277 14.43 15.93 0.17
CA LEU A 277 13.30 16.74 0.63
C LEU A 277 13.41 18.24 0.25
N PRO A 278 14.53 18.97 0.51
CA PRO A 278 14.64 20.41 0.24
C PRO A 278 14.59 20.77 -1.24
N LYS A 279 15.07 19.88 -2.11
CA LYS A 279 15.22 20.19 -3.55
C LYS A 279 13.87 20.20 -4.26
N ALA A 280 12.92 19.35 -3.85
CA ALA A 280 11.57 19.33 -4.38
C ALA A 280 10.80 20.65 -4.18
N TRP A 281 11.17 21.46 -3.17
CA TRP A 281 10.58 22.77 -2.87
C TRP A 281 11.18 23.93 -3.68
N GLN A 282 12.50 23.91 -3.93
CA GLN A 282 13.18 25.02 -4.60
C GLN A 282 12.68 25.25 -6.04
N PHE A 283 12.13 24.22 -6.68
CA PHE A 283 11.60 24.31 -8.05
C PHE A 283 10.38 25.23 -8.19
N PRO A 284 9.27 25.04 -7.44
CA PRO A 284 8.14 25.96 -7.43
C PRO A 284 8.52 27.41 -7.13
N GLU A 285 9.36 27.68 -6.12
CA GLU A 285 9.75 29.05 -5.76
C GLU A 285 10.60 29.74 -6.83
N LYS A 286 11.59 29.03 -7.39
CA LYS A 286 12.41 29.56 -8.49
C LYS A 286 11.59 29.77 -9.76
N ARG A 287 10.55 28.95 -10.00
CA ARG A 287 9.58 29.17 -11.09
C ARG A 287 8.61 30.32 -10.80
N LYS A 288 8.16 30.49 -9.57
CA LYS A 288 7.29 31.62 -9.17
C LYS A 288 8.02 32.96 -9.32
N THR A 289 9.26 33.03 -8.83
CA THR A 289 10.13 34.21 -9.04
C THR A 289 10.45 34.46 -10.51
N TRP A 290 10.48 33.43 -11.36
CA TRP A 290 10.57 33.56 -12.82
C TRP A 290 9.32 34.20 -13.43
N TYR A 291 8.11 33.82 -13.00
CA TYR A 291 6.85 34.39 -13.50
C TYR A 291 6.51 35.78 -12.95
N GLU A 292 6.87 36.06 -11.69
CA GLU A 292 6.58 37.34 -11.01
C GLU A 292 7.65 38.42 -11.30
N GLY A 293 8.80 38.02 -11.87
CA GLY A 293 9.86 38.92 -12.29
C GLY A 293 9.52 39.69 -13.57
N THR A 294 9.00 40.91 -13.40
CA THR A 294 8.71 41.90 -14.46
C THR A 294 9.86 42.07 -15.48
N GLY A 295 9.62 41.68 -16.74
CA GLY A 295 9.96 42.35 -18.02
C GLY A 295 11.38 42.85 -18.37
N GLN A 296 12.33 42.95 -17.44
CA GLN A 296 13.61 43.63 -17.67
C GLN A 296 14.82 43.03 -16.93
N LYS A 297 14.72 41.79 -16.41
CA LYS A 297 15.94 41.07 -15.99
C LYS A 297 16.61 40.46 -17.22
N LYS A 298 17.82 40.96 -17.49
CA LYS A 298 18.72 40.62 -18.60
C LYS A 298 18.70 39.12 -18.92
N GLN A 299 18.71 38.80 -20.21
CA GLN A 299 18.83 37.45 -20.79
C GLN A 299 19.88 36.55 -20.11
N ASN A 300 20.96 37.13 -19.56
CA ASN A 300 21.98 36.42 -18.78
C ASN A 300 21.47 35.87 -17.45
N GLY A 301 20.64 36.61 -16.70
CA GLY A 301 20.04 36.13 -15.46
C GLY A 301 19.03 35.01 -15.68
N LEU A 302 18.42 34.96 -16.87
CA LEU A 302 17.57 33.84 -17.28
C LEU A 302 18.39 32.58 -17.59
N MET A 303 19.52 32.73 -18.29
CA MET A 303 20.45 31.60 -18.53
C MET A 303 21.05 31.05 -17.23
N ASP A 304 21.39 31.92 -16.27
CA ASP A 304 21.95 31.50 -14.99
C ASP A 304 20.92 30.73 -14.14
N LEU A 305 19.67 31.21 -14.12
CA LEU A 305 18.56 30.49 -13.45
C LEU A 305 18.24 29.16 -14.14
N GLU A 306 18.28 29.09 -15.47
CA GLU A 306 18.07 27.84 -16.21
C GLU A 306 19.18 26.82 -15.92
N LYS A 307 20.44 27.26 -15.86
CA LYS A 307 21.57 26.42 -15.45
C LYS A 307 21.41 25.91 -14.03
N GLU A 308 21.00 26.80 -13.12
CA GLU A 308 20.77 26.45 -11.71
C GLU A 308 19.63 25.43 -11.56
N LEU A 309 18.53 25.60 -12.29
CA LEU A 309 17.43 24.63 -12.32
C LEU A 309 17.89 23.28 -12.88
N LYS A 310 18.63 23.26 -14.00
CA LYS A 310 19.17 22.02 -14.57
C LYS A 310 20.14 21.32 -13.62
N GLN A 311 20.95 22.08 -12.89
CA GLN A 311 21.86 21.54 -11.89
C GLN A 311 21.09 20.90 -10.74
N LEU A 312 20.05 21.58 -10.23
CA LEU A 312 19.17 21.02 -9.21
C LEU A 312 18.46 19.74 -9.69
N GLU A 313 18.00 19.69 -10.95
CA GLU A 313 17.33 18.50 -11.51
C GLU A 313 18.30 17.32 -11.61
N LEU A 314 19.55 17.59 -11.99
CA LEU A 314 20.59 16.56 -12.07
C LEU A 314 20.91 16.01 -10.67
N GLU A 315 21.07 16.89 -9.68
CA GLU A 315 21.39 16.47 -8.32
C GLU A 315 20.21 15.75 -7.64
N GLU A 316 18.97 16.17 -7.89
CA GLU A 316 17.76 15.46 -7.42
C GLU A 316 17.75 14.03 -7.99
N ARG A 317 17.95 13.88 -9.31
CA ARG A 317 18.03 12.54 -9.94
C ARG A 317 19.17 11.69 -9.39
N GLN A 318 20.31 12.30 -9.08
CA GLN A 318 21.44 11.59 -8.47
C GLN A 318 21.11 11.10 -7.06
N GLN A 319 20.50 11.94 -6.23
CA GLN A 319 20.07 11.55 -4.88
C GLN A 319 18.98 10.49 -4.91
N GLU A 320 18.01 10.60 -5.83
CA GLU A 320 16.98 9.57 -5.99
C GLU A 320 17.55 8.24 -6.48
N ALA A 321 18.52 8.28 -7.40
CA ALA A 321 19.21 7.07 -7.84
C ALA A 321 20.02 6.42 -6.70
N GLN A 322 20.69 7.24 -5.87
CA GLN A 322 21.41 6.76 -4.68
C GLN A 322 20.45 6.18 -3.64
N LEU A 323 19.33 6.86 -3.37
CA LEU A 323 18.28 6.39 -2.47
C LEU A 323 17.73 5.04 -2.94
N LYS A 324 17.43 4.90 -4.24
CA LYS A 324 16.99 3.63 -4.82
C LYS A 324 18.02 2.52 -4.64
N GLN A 325 19.27 2.78 -4.98
CA GLN A 325 20.33 1.79 -4.83
C GLN A 325 20.49 1.34 -3.37
N GLU A 326 20.56 2.30 -2.44
CA GLU A 326 20.72 2.03 -1.02
C GLU A 326 19.51 1.24 -0.45
N MET A 327 18.29 1.58 -0.85
CA MET A 327 17.09 0.82 -0.47
C MET A 327 17.12 -0.61 -1.02
N THR A 328 17.57 -0.79 -2.27
CA THR A 328 17.78 -2.14 -2.85
C THR A 328 18.79 -2.92 -2.04
N ASP A 329 19.96 -2.34 -1.74
CA ASP A 329 21.02 -2.99 -0.99
C ASP A 329 20.57 -3.39 0.41
N ARG A 330 19.84 -2.50 1.11
CA ARG A 330 19.25 -2.79 2.43
C ARG A 330 18.17 -3.87 2.37
N LEU A 331 17.31 -3.86 1.35
CA LEU A 331 16.29 -4.90 1.17
C LEU A 331 16.93 -6.26 0.90
N ARG A 332 18.00 -6.32 0.11
CA ARG A 332 18.77 -7.55 -0.13
C ARG A 332 19.46 -8.05 1.14
N ALA A 333 19.96 -7.14 1.97
CA ALA A 333 20.56 -7.50 3.25
C ALA A 333 19.53 -8.07 4.23
N ALA A 334 18.35 -7.43 4.33
CA ALA A 334 17.27 -7.86 5.22
C ALA A 334 16.53 -9.12 4.72
N PHE A 335 16.38 -9.26 3.40
CA PHE A 335 15.65 -10.35 2.74
C PHE A 335 16.48 -11.01 1.64
N PRO A 336 17.56 -11.75 1.99
CA PRO A 336 18.47 -12.34 1.01
C PRO A 336 17.81 -13.45 0.16
N GLU A 337 16.70 -14.02 0.64
CA GLU A 337 15.91 -15.05 -0.04
C GLU A 337 14.87 -14.48 -1.02
N SER A 338 14.70 -13.16 -1.06
CA SER A 338 13.73 -12.50 -1.94
C SER A 338 14.06 -12.72 -3.41
N GLU A 339 13.08 -13.22 -4.16
CA GLU A 339 13.13 -13.43 -5.61
C GLU A 339 12.87 -12.15 -6.42
N LEU A 340 12.47 -11.05 -5.77
CA LEU A 340 12.34 -9.76 -6.43
C LEU A 340 13.65 -9.42 -7.17
N THR A 341 13.57 -8.91 -8.38
CA THR A 341 14.72 -8.37 -9.13
C THR A 341 15.03 -6.94 -8.69
N ASP A 342 16.25 -6.47 -8.97
CA ASP A 342 16.64 -5.08 -8.64
C ASP A 342 15.76 -4.07 -9.38
N ASP A 343 15.36 -4.39 -10.62
CA ASP A 343 14.45 -3.57 -11.43
C ASP A 343 13.04 -3.52 -10.79
N GLU A 344 12.52 -4.64 -10.28
CA GLU A 344 11.23 -4.66 -9.57
C GLU A 344 11.28 -3.88 -8.26
N ILE A 345 12.39 -3.95 -7.52
CA ILE A 345 12.59 -3.17 -6.30
C ILE A 345 12.62 -1.67 -6.66
N ALA A 346 13.44 -1.29 -7.64
CA ALA A 346 13.57 0.09 -8.10
C ALA A 346 12.23 0.66 -8.57
N GLN A 347 11.46 -0.11 -9.36
CA GLN A 347 10.13 0.28 -9.83
C GLN A 347 9.18 0.52 -8.65
N ARG A 348 9.18 -0.36 -7.63
CA ARG A 348 8.35 -0.17 -6.42
C ARG A 348 8.76 1.06 -5.61
N VAL A 349 10.05 1.37 -5.52
CA VAL A 349 10.52 2.60 -4.88
C VAL A 349 10.06 3.84 -5.67
N ASP A 350 10.13 3.80 -7.00
CA ASP A 350 9.62 4.87 -7.88
C ASP A 350 8.10 5.07 -7.75
N ASP A 351 7.34 4.00 -7.55
CA ASP A 351 5.86 4.04 -7.49
C ASP A 351 5.29 4.35 -6.10
N HIS A 352 5.98 3.93 -5.03
CA HIS A 352 5.40 3.92 -3.67
C HIS A 352 6.20 4.70 -2.63
N VAL A 353 7.45 5.08 -2.90
CA VAL A 353 8.32 5.75 -1.91
C VAL A 353 8.66 7.17 -2.37
N LEU A 354 9.27 7.31 -3.55
CA LEU A 354 9.69 8.61 -4.08
C LEU A 354 8.55 9.62 -4.24
N PRO A 355 7.33 9.26 -4.72
CA PRO A 355 6.26 10.24 -4.87
C PRO A 355 5.88 10.89 -3.55
N HIS A 356 5.92 10.14 -2.45
CA HIS A 356 5.58 10.63 -1.12
C HIS A 356 6.73 11.42 -0.49
N LEU A 357 7.98 11.01 -0.69
CA LEU A 357 9.14 11.84 -0.32
C LEU A 357 9.14 13.19 -1.04
N ARG A 358 8.95 13.21 -2.37
CA ARG A 358 8.83 14.45 -3.14
C ARG A 358 7.67 15.32 -2.64
N ALA A 359 6.54 14.69 -2.30
CA ALA A 359 5.38 15.41 -1.80
C ALA A 359 5.61 16.02 -0.40
N LEU A 360 6.30 15.31 0.50
CA LEU A 360 6.75 15.85 1.79
C LEU A 360 7.63 17.09 1.59
N GLY A 361 8.62 17.02 0.69
CA GLY A 361 9.44 18.16 0.32
C GLY A 361 8.62 19.35 -0.22
N ARG A 362 7.64 19.08 -1.10
CA ARG A 362 6.70 20.11 -1.61
C ARG A 362 5.78 20.70 -0.54
N THR A 363 5.58 20.01 0.58
CA THR A 363 4.87 20.54 1.75
C THR A 363 5.80 21.25 2.75
N GLY A 364 7.04 21.53 2.34
CA GLY A 364 8.02 22.27 3.11
C GLY A 364 8.65 21.48 4.25
N VAL A 365 8.54 20.14 4.25
CA VAL A 365 9.32 19.29 5.17
C VAL A 365 10.76 19.32 4.71
N THR A 366 11.67 19.62 5.63
CA THR A 366 13.12 19.66 5.36
C THR A 366 13.86 18.48 5.94
N GLU A 367 13.33 17.92 7.03
CA GLU A 367 14.01 16.89 7.79
C GLU A 367 12.99 15.97 8.46
N ILE A 368 13.36 14.69 8.49
CA ILE A 368 12.65 13.65 9.21
C ILE A 368 13.71 12.89 9.99
N GLU A 369 13.64 12.99 11.31
CA GLU A 369 14.51 12.24 12.21
C GLU A 369 13.74 11.04 12.74
N ALA A 370 14.38 9.87 12.74
CA ALA A 370 13.90 8.66 13.37
C ALA A 370 14.84 8.32 14.53
N GLY A 371 14.31 8.15 15.73
CA GLY A 371 15.12 7.86 16.92
C GLY A 371 14.37 7.03 17.96
N ASP A 372 15.15 6.45 18.87
CA ASP A 372 14.64 5.65 19.98
C ASP A 372 14.21 6.54 21.14
N GLU A 373 13.12 6.17 21.82
CA GLU A 373 12.57 6.87 22.98
C GLU A 373 13.60 7.08 24.12
N ALA A 374 14.63 6.21 24.18
CA ALA A 374 15.66 6.22 25.22
C ALA A 374 16.74 7.31 25.06
N ALA A 375 16.87 7.93 23.88
CA ALA A 375 17.99 8.85 23.62
C ALA A 375 17.82 10.23 24.29
N ASP A 376 16.59 10.68 24.53
CA ASP A 376 16.31 12.05 25.02
C ASP A 376 16.19 12.16 26.54
N VAL A 377 15.92 11.06 27.27
CA VAL A 377 15.83 11.11 28.74
C VAL A 377 17.22 11.31 29.37
N ALA A 378 18.26 10.73 28.78
CA ALA A 378 19.64 10.82 29.28
C ALA A 378 20.25 12.22 29.17
N THR A 379 19.77 13.05 28.23
CA THR A 379 20.23 14.44 28.06
C THR A 379 19.50 15.41 28.98
N SER A 380 18.29 15.08 29.44
CA SER A 380 17.53 15.96 30.35
C SER A 380 17.92 15.83 31.84
N GLU A 381 18.47 14.68 32.25
CA GLU A 381 18.92 14.49 33.63
C GLU A 381 20.37 14.98 33.88
N SER A 382 21.18 15.16 32.83
CA SER A 382 22.58 15.60 32.98
C SER A 382 22.80 17.12 33.04
N GLU A 383 21.76 17.94 32.82
CA GLU A 383 21.82 19.41 32.94
C GLU A 383 21.21 19.95 34.24
N SER A 384 20.89 19.11 35.23
CA SER A 384 20.30 19.54 36.51
C SER A 384 21.17 19.33 37.76
N GLU A 385 22.42 18.91 37.60
CA GLU A 385 23.42 18.83 38.67
C GLU A 385 24.57 19.81 38.43
N ASP A 386 24.28 21.12 38.42
CA ASP A 386 25.23 22.19 38.76
C ASP A 386 24.46 23.52 38.88
N ASP A 387 23.84 23.75 40.04
CA ASP A 387 23.55 25.09 40.59
C ASP A 387 23.43 25.05 42.13
#